data_AF-A0AAV5M8A8-F1
#
_entry.id   AF-A0AAV5M8A8-F1
#
_cell.length_a   1.000
_cell.length_b   1.000
_cell.length_c   1.000
_cell.angle_alpha   90.00
_cell.angle_beta   90.00
_cell.angle_gamma   90.00
#
_symmetry.space_group_name_H-M   'P 1'
#
loop_
_entity.id
_entity.type
_entity.pdbx_description
1 polymer ?
#
loop_
_entity_poly.entity_id
_entity_poly.type
_entity_poly.pdbx_seq_one_letter_code
_entity_poly.pdbx_strand_id
1 'polypeptide(L)'
;MEKLRRDWIVWFGFDDAHIKHLTDALGSLVMPTSANIKTALDQIVYKVKARDILFFHYSGHGTRIPSMKHGHAFKQDEVIVLVTSV
;
A
#
# COMPACT_ATOMS: atom_id res chain seq x y z
N MET A 1 9.90 8.05 -6.13
CA MET A 1 9.29 6.71 -6.29
C MET A 1 9.78 5.95 -7.50
N GLU A 2 10.07 6.59 -8.64
CA GLU A 2 10.57 5.89 -9.85
C GLU A 2 11.86 5.09 -9.60
N LYS A 3 12.75 5.58 -8.72
CA LYS A 3 13.95 4.85 -8.31
C LYS A 3 13.64 3.48 -7.71
N LEU A 4 12.62 3.39 -6.85
CA LEU A 4 12.26 2.13 -6.18
C LEU A 4 11.67 1.11 -7.15
N ARG A 5 10.82 1.56 -8.10
CA ARG A 5 10.32 0.70 -9.18
C ARG A 5 11.47 0.13 -10.00
N ARG A 6 12.42 0.98 -10.42
CA ARG A 6 13.61 0.53 -11.15
C ARG A 6 14.39 -0.50 -10.35
N ASP A 7 14.61 -0.25 -9.06
CA ASP A 7 15.37 -1.16 -8.23
C ASP A 7 14.69 -2.53 -8.10
N TRP A 8 13.36 -2.58 -7.96
CA TRP A 8 12.59 -3.84 -7.95
C TRP A 8 12.72 -4.64 -9.23
N ILE A 9 12.69 -3.97 -10.38
CA ILE A 9 12.81 -4.64 -11.68
C ILE A 9 14.26 -5.12 -11.90
N VAL A 10 15.23 -4.23 -11.71
CA VAL A 10 16.63 -4.48 -12.08
C VAL A 10 17.33 -5.40 -11.09
N TRP A 11 17.15 -5.18 -9.79
CA TRP A 11 17.90 -5.89 -8.76
C TRP A 11 17.15 -7.09 -8.18
N PHE A 12 15.82 -7.04 -8.15
CA PHE A 12 15.00 -8.09 -7.55
C PHE A 12 14.23 -8.93 -8.59
N GLY A 13 14.28 -8.56 -9.87
CA GLY A 13 13.69 -9.33 -10.96
C GLY A 13 12.16 -9.33 -10.98
N PHE A 14 11.51 -8.34 -10.36
CA PHE A 14 10.05 -8.22 -10.43
C PHE A 14 9.60 -7.85 -11.85
N ASP A 15 8.54 -8.52 -12.32
CA ASP A 15 7.86 -8.14 -13.54
C ASP A 15 7.10 -6.82 -13.34
N ASP A 16 7.37 -5.83 -14.19
CA ASP A 16 6.74 -4.51 -14.15
C ASP A 16 5.20 -4.59 -14.23
N ALA A 17 4.66 -5.59 -14.94
CA ALA A 17 3.23 -5.83 -15.05
C ALA A 17 2.58 -6.21 -13.70
N HIS A 18 3.37 -6.73 -12.77
CA HIS A 18 2.94 -7.10 -11.42
C HIS A 18 3.20 -6.00 -10.38
N ILE A 19 3.80 -4.86 -10.76
CA ILE A 19 4.04 -3.73 -9.86
C ILE A 19 2.92 -2.70 -9.98
N LYS A 20 2.03 -2.67 -8.97
CA LYS A 20 1.02 -1.62 -8.81
C LYS A 20 1.59 -0.42 -8.05
N HIS A 21 1.45 0.77 -8.62
CA HIS A 21 1.88 2.05 -8.02
C HIS A 21 0.71 3.02 -8.00
N LEU A 22 0.37 3.50 -6.81
CA LEU A 22 -0.67 4.49 -6.57
C LEU A 22 0.03 5.75 -6.03
N THR A 23 -0.25 6.91 -6.62
CA THR A 23 0.37 8.19 -6.25
C THR A 23 -0.60 9.34 -6.52
N ASP A 24 -0.56 10.36 -5.67
CA ASP A 24 -1.34 11.60 -5.80
C ASP A 24 -0.59 12.69 -6.57
N ALA A 25 0.57 12.36 -7.15
CA ALA A 25 1.30 13.24 -8.06
C ALA A 25 0.47 13.62 -9.29
N LEU A 26 0.67 14.83 -9.79
CA LEU A 26 0.01 15.33 -11.00
C LEU A 26 0.26 14.39 -12.20
N GLY A 27 -0.81 14.04 -12.92
CA GLY A 27 -0.73 13.12 -14.07
C GLY A 27 -0.75 11.64 -13.70
N SER A 28 -0.92 11.30 -12.42
CA SER A 28 -1.13 9.91 -11.99
C SER A 28 -2.42 9.33 -12.57
N LEU A 29 -2.32 8.09 -13.08
CA LEU A 29 -3.48 7.34 -13.57
C LEU A 29 -4.36 6.80 -12.43
N VAL A 30 -3.79 6.59 -11.24
CA VAL A 30 -4.48 5.98 -10.10
C VAL A 30 -4.13 6.70 -8.80
N MET A 31 -5.12 7.37 -8.22
CA MET A 31 -5.01 8.04 -6.93
C MET A 31 -4.92 7.04 -5.77
N PRO A 32 -4.16 7.32 -4.70
CA PRO A 32 -3.99 6.47 -3.53
C PRO A 32 -5.17 6.64 -2.55
N THR A 33 -6.39 6.46 -3.06
CA THR A 33 -7.60 6.52 -2.24
C THR A 33 -7.75 5.27 -1.40
N SER A 34 -8.58 5.34 -0.36
CA SER A 34 -8.84 4.20 0.51
C SER A 34 -9.39 2.99 -0.25
N ALA A 35 -10.30 3.22 -1.20
CA ALA A 35 -10.86 2.17 -2.04
C ALA A 35 -9.81 1.54 -2.97
N ASN A 36 -8.98 2.37 -3.61
CA ASN A 36 -7.95 1.89 -4.54
C ASN A 36 -6.84 1.11 -3.83
N ILE A 37 -6.41 1.58 -2.65
CA ILE A 37 -5.39 0.89 -1.85
C ILE A 37 -5.91 -0.46 -1.36
N LYS A 38 -7.15 -0.53 -0.83
CA LYS A 38 -7.76 -1.80 -0.43
C LYS A 38 -7.86 -2.77 -1.61
N THR A 39 -8.35 -2.29 -2.75
CA THR A 39 -8.46 -3.10 -3.97
C THR A 39 -7.10 -3.62 -4.43
N ALA A 40 -6.05 -2.79 -4.40
CA ALA A 40 -4.70 -3.21 -4.78
C ALA A 40 -4.14 -4.28 -3.84
N LEU A 41 -4.34 -4.13 -2.52
CA LEU A 41 -3.93 -5.12 -1.53
C LEU A 41 -4.71 -6.44 -1.70
N ASP A 42 -6.02 -6.37 -1.89
CA ASP A 42 -6.87 -7.55 -2.11
C ASP A 42 -6.44 -8.31 -3.37
N GLN A 43 -6.14 -7.60 -4.46
CA GLN A 43 -5.65 -8.21 -5.70
C GLN A 43 -4.31 -8.91 -5.52
N ILE A 44 -3.41 -8.34 -4.73
CA ILE A 44 -2.12 -8.94 -4.43
C ILE A 44 -2.32 -10.25 -3.66
N VAL A 45 -3.12 -10.22 -2.59
CA VAL A 45 -3.38 -11.40 -1.75
C VAL A 45 -4.17 -12.47 -2.51
N TYR A 46 -5.10 -12.07 -3.37
CA TYR A 46 -5.92 -13.02 -4.15
C TYR A 46 -5.10 -13.80 -5.19
N LYS A 47 -4.08 -13.17 -5.78
CA LYS A 47 -3.28 -13.77 -6.86
C LYS A 47 -2.09 -14.59 -6.36
N VAL A 48 -1.69 -14.38 -5.10
CA VAL A 48 -0.48 -14.99 -4.54
C VAL A 48 -0.61 -16.50 -4.39
N LYS A 49 0.46 -17.22 -4.68
CA LYS A 49 0.60 -18.66 -4.48
C LYS A 49 1.69 -18.94 -3.46
N ALA A 50 1.72 -20.18 -2.96
CA ALA A 50 2.81 -20.63 -2.11
C ALA A 50 4.15 -20.39 -2.81
N ARG A 51 5.12 -19.82 -2.08
CA ARG A 51 6.48 -19.46 -2.52
C ARG A 51 6.61 -18.17 -3.33
N ASP A 52 5.52 -17.44 -3.57
CA ASP A 52 5.62 -16.09 -4.13
C ASP A 52 6.19 -15.11 -3.09
N ILE A 53 6.87 -14.06 -3.57
CA ILE A 53 7.40 -12.98 -2.74
C ILE A 53 6.53 -11.74 -2.95
N LEU A 54 5.99 -11.23 -1.85
CA LEU A 54 5.15 -10.05 -1.81
C LEU A 54 5.96 -8.86 -1.30
N PHE A 55 5.88 -7.73 -1.98
CA PHE A 55 6.47 -6.48 -1.50
C PHE A 55 5.38 -5.41 -1.39
N PHE A 56 5.37 -4.69 -0.26
CA PHE A 56 4.49 -3.56 -0.04
C PHE A 56 5.31 -2.38 0.47
N HIS A 57 5.20 -1.25 -0.24
CA HIS A 57 5.82 0.01 0.16
C HIS A 57 4.75 1.07 0.33
N TYR A 58 4.75 1.70 1.50
CA TYR A 58 3.93 2.87 1.78
C TYR A 58 4.82 4.02 2.22
N SER A 59 4.56 5.20 1.67
CA SER A 59 5.20 6.45 2.07
C SER A 59 4.14 7.53 2.10
N GLY A 60 3.83 8.02 3.30
CA GLY A 60 2.81 9.04 3.53
C GLY A 60 2.57 9.23 5.02
N HIS A 61 1.45 9.86 5.37
CA HIS A 61 1.13 10.19 6.76
C HIS A 61 0.61 8.98 7.54
N GLY A 62 1.13 8.78 8.74
CA GLY A 62 0.56 7.90 9.76
C GLY A 62 -0.01 8.71 10.91
N THR A 63 -1.00 8.17 11.60
CA THR A 63 -1.54 8.77 12.85
C THR A 63 -1.98 7.69 13.83
N ARG A 64 -2.41 8.10 15.02
CA ARG A 64 -2.95 7.23 16.07
C ARG A 64 -4.39 7.61 16.35
N ILE A 65 -5.27 6.62 16.41
CA ILE A 65 -6.68 6.79 16.78
C ILE A 65 -6.97 6.04 18.08
N PRO A 66 -7.99 6.42 18.86
CA PRO A 66 -8.43 5.63 20.00
C PRO A 66 -8.78 4.20 19.57
N SER A 67 -8.28 3.21 20.31
CA SER A 67 -8.57 1.80 20.03
C SER A 67 -10.02 1.49 20.40
N MET A 68 -10.73 0.81 19.50
CA MET A 68 -12.10 0.36 19.72
C MET A 68 -12.18 -1.03 20.35
N LYS A 69 -11.03 -1.67 20.62
CA LYS A 69 -10.96 -3.03 21.18
C LYS A 69 -11.08 -3.00 22.70
N HIS A 70 -12.15 -3.61 23.22
CA HIS A 70 -12.33 -3.79 24.66
C HIS A 70 -11.19 -4.63 25.26
N GLY A 71 -10.56 -4.14 26.33
CA GLY A 71 -9.52 -4.86 27.07
C GLY A 71 -8.10 -4.77 26.50
N HIS A 72 -7.86 -3.95 25.47
CA HIS A 72 -6.52 -3.74 24.94
C HIS A 72 -5.71 -2.80 25.87
N ALA A 73 -4.54 -3.24 26.32
CA ALA A 73 -3.66 -2.45 27.21
C ALA A 73 -3.22 -1.12 26.58
N PHE A 74 -3.09 -1.12 25.25
CA PHE A 74 -2.84 0.08 24.45
C PHE A 74 -4.18 0.66 23.98
N LYS A 75 -4.50 1.86 24.46
CA LYS A 75 -5.75 2.58 24.12
C LYS A 75 -5.73 3.23 22.73
N GLN A 76 -4.74 2.95 21.88
CA GLN A 76 -4.58 3.57 20.57
C GLN A 76 -4.19 2.55 19.49
N ASP A 77 -4.78 2.71 18.31
CA ASP A 77 -4.44 1.95 17.10
C ASP A 77 -3.64 2.87 16.15
N GLU A 78 -2.59 2.32 15.52
CA GLU A 78 -1.84 3.01 14.48
C GLU A 78 -2.51 2.84 13.13
N VAL A 79 -2.67 3.94 12.39
CA VAL A 79 -3.36 3.95 11.10
C VAL A 79 -2.60 4.76 10.07
N ILE A 80 -2.77 4.34 8.83
CA ILE A 80 -2.30 5.07 7.65
C ILE A 80 -3.38 6.08 7.24
N VAL A 81 -2.97 7.32 6.98
CA VAL A 81 -3.86 8.36 6.45
C VAL A 81 -3.90 8.23 4.93
N LEU A 82 -5.11 8.05 4.41
CA LEU A 82 -5.37 7.81 2.99
C LEU A 82 -5.97 9.06 2.37
N VAL A 83 -5.68 9.29 1.09
CA VAL A 83 -6.27 10.41 0.36
C VAL A 83 -7.75 10.13 0.17
N THR A 84 -8.62 11.04 0.61
CA THR A 84 -10.04 10.98 0.30
C THR A 84 -10.25 11.52 -1.11
N SER A 85 -11.06 10.83 -1.93
CA SER A 85 -11.50 11.37 -3.21
C SER A 85 -12.17 12.73 -2.96
N VAL A 86 -11.72 13.78 -3.67
CA VAL A 86 -12.50 15.01 -3.88
C VAL A 86 -13.59 14.77 -4.91
#